data_AF-G5GKQ9-F1
#
_entry.id   AF-G5GKQ9-F1
#
_cell.length_a   1.000
_cell.length_b   1.000
_cell.length_c   1.000
_cell.angle_alpha   90.00
_cell.angle_beta   90.00
_cell.angle_gamma   90.00
#
_symmetry.space_group_name_H-M   'P 1'
#
loop_
_entity.id
_entity.type
_entity.pdbx_description
1 polymer ?
#
loop_
_entity_poly.entity_id
_entity_poly.type
_entity_poly.pdbx_seq_one_letter_code
_entity_poly.pdbx_strand_id
1 'polypeptide(L)'
;MKKTAIWATAVIILLEIGFIIYSKDKNIQAGRGIGVDVNHPFLKKYQKEFENQTIIRAAQEDVNNDGKKDLVVVYNPKGDEKNYSIVLIYKDENDYILSKTAVAPRENVEIKFKNIDDKDNIEFIISGSKNGNYGYAIYRLEEDLEIRDLFSEDMDNCC
;
A
#
# COMPACT_ATOMS: atom_id res chain seq x y z
N MET A 1 29.21 44.98 -2.30
CA MET A 1 29.54 43.82 -1.45
C MET A 1 28.42 43.43 -0.47
N LYS A 2 27.73 44.36 0.20
CA LYS A 2 26.65 44.00 1.15
C LYS A 2 25.39 43.37 0.52
N LYS A 3 24.95 43.84 -0.65
CA LYS A 3 23.73 43.32 -1.31
C LYS A 3 23.90 41.87 -1.79
N THR A 4 25.04 41.52 -2.40
CA THR A 4 25.34 40.16 -2.86
C THR A 4 25.43 39.15 -1.71
N ALA A 5 25.94 39.56 -0.54
CA ALA A 5 25.95 38.74 0.66
C ALA A 5 24.52 38.46 1.18
N ILE A 6 23.64 39.48 1.19
CA ILE A 6 22.23 39.33 1.61
C ILE A 6 21.47 38.35 0.70
N TRP A 7 21.67 38.45 -0.62
CA TRP A 7 21.05 37.52 -1.57
C TRP A 7 21.56 36.08 -1.40
N ALA A 8 22.87 35.90 -1.14
CA ALA A 8 23.43 34.58 -0.88
C ALA A 8 22.85 33.94 0.40
N THR A 9 22.70 34.72 1.48
CA THR A 9 22.09 34.23 2.73
C THR A 9 20.62 33.85 2.55
N ALA A 10 19.85 34.64 1.79
CA ALA A 10 18.45 34.33 1.51
C ALA A 10 18.27 33.03 0.72
N VAL A 11 19.16 32.75 -0.24
CA VAL A 11 19.13 31.50 -1.03
C VAL A 11 19.46 30.28 -0.16
N ILE A 12 20.45 30.39 0.74
CA ILE A 12 20.81 29.30 1.66
C ILE A 12 19.63 28.96 2.59
N ILE A 13 18.96 29.98 3.15
CA ILE A 13 17.79 29.78 4.00
C ILE A 13 16.65 29.09 3.23
N LEU A 14 16.40 29.46 1.97
CA LEU A 14 15.39 28.80 1.15
C LEU A 14 15.73 27.33 0.85
N LEU A 15 17.00 27.01 0.62
CA LEU A 15 17.45 25.63 0.41
C LEU A 15 17.32 24.79 1.69
N GLU A 16 17.67 25.35 2.86
CA GLU A 16 17.50 24.66 4.14
C GLU A 16 16.02 24.40 4.47
N ILE A 17 15.15 25.39 4.24
CA ILE A 17 13.69 25.21 4.41
C ILE A 17 13.16 24.13 3.47
N GLY A 18 13.57 24.16 2.20
CA GLY A 18 13.21 23.12 1.22
C GLY A 18 13.67 21.72 1.63
N PHE A 19 14.88 21.61 2.17
CA PHE A 19 15.43 20.34 2.67
C PHE A 19 14.68 19.83 3.92
N ILE A 20 14.30 20.72 4.84
CA ILE A 20 13.51 20.38 6.02
C ILE A 20 12.11 19.89 5.62
N ILE A 21 11.44 20.57 4.69
CA ILE A 21 10.12 20.14 4.19
C ILE A 21 10.23 18.77 3.50
N TYR A 22 11.20 18.61 2.60
CA TYR A 22 11.42 17.36 1.88
C TYR A 22 11.73 16.16 2.81
N SER A 23 12.55 16.39 3.85
CA SER A 23 12.89 15.34 4.83
C SER A 23 11.71 14.99 5.75
N LYS A 24 10.80 15.93 6.00
CA LYS A 24 9.59 15.69 6.81
C LYS A 24 8.57 14.84 6.06
N ASP A 25 8.37 15.07 4.77
CA ASP A 25 7.46 14.26 3.94
C ASP A 25 7.91 12.80 3.84
N LYS A 26 9.23 12.55 3.67
CA LYS A 26 9.77 11.19 3.72
C LYS A 26 9.53 10.49 5.06
N ASN A 27 9.67 11.21 6.18
CA ASN A 27 9.41 10.65 7.51
C ASN A 27 7.93 10.37 7.77
N ILE A 28 7.02 11.22 7.27
CA ILE A 28 5.57 10.99 7.38
C ILE A 28 5.15 9.75 6.58
N GLN A 29 5.76 9.52 5.43
CA GLN A 29 5.53 8.33 4.61
C GLN A 29 6.08 7.06 5.26
N ALA A 30 7.27 7.11 5.86
CA ALA A 30 7.80 6.02 6.68
C ALA A 30 7.01 5.78 7.98
N GLY A 31 6.26 6.77 8.47
CA GLY A 31 5.54 6.73 9.76
C GLY A 31 4.14 6.11 9.73
N ARG A 32 3.58 5.73 8.57
CA ARG A 32 2.20 5.19 8.47
C ARG A 32 2.04 3.74 8.94
N GLY A 33 3.13 3.04 9.24
CA GLY A 33 3.13 1.66 9.73
C GLY A 33 2.46 0.66 8.77
N ILE A 34 2.30 -0.58 9.22
CA ILE A 34 1.70 -1.65 8.41
C ILE A 34 0.21 -1.38 8.13
N GLY A 35 -0.53 -0.76 9.05
CA GLY A 35 -1.94 -0.37 8.84
C GLY A 35 -2.98 -1.21 9.55
N VAL A 36 -2.54 -2.34 10.10
CA VAL A 36 -3.28 -3.15 11.07
C VAL A 36 -2.40 -3.39 12.31
N ASP A 37 -2.97 -3.97 13.36
CA ASP A 37 -2.20 -4.40 14.53
C ASP A 37 -1.10 -5.39 14.12
N VAL A 38 0.14 -5.15 14.56
CA VAL A 38 1.28 -6.06 14.34
C VAL A 38 1.09 -7.43 14.98
N ASN A 39 0.14 -7.55 15.91
CA ASN A 39 -0.27 -8.80 16.53
C ASN A 39 -1.45 -9.50 15.85
N HIS A 40 -1.97 -8.95 14.74
CA HIS A 40 -3.07 -9.57 13.99
C HIS A 40 -2.71 -11.03 13.63
N PRO A 41 -3.59 -12.01 13.91
CA PRO A 41 -3.28 -13.43 13.79
C PRO A 41 -2.88 -13.80 12.35
N PHE A 42 -3.63 -13.31 11.35
CA PHE A 42 -3.32 -13.57 9.94
C PHE A 42 -1.97 -12.95 9.54
N LEU A 43 -1.66 -11.75 10.02
CA LEU A 43 -0.40 -11.06 9.70
C LEU A 43 0.79 -11.84 10.26
N LYS A 44 0.71 -12.26 11.54
CA LYS A 44 1.76 -13.06 12.18
C LYS A 44 1.98 -14.40 11.49
N LYS A 45 0.90 -15.09 11.14
CA LYS A 45 0.96 -16.36 10.41
C LYS A 45 1.61 -16.17 9.05
N TYR A 46 1.17 -15.17 8.29
CA TYR A 46 1.71 -14.86 6.97
C TYR A 46 3.21 -14.51 7.02
N GLN A 47 3.65 -13.68 7.96
CA GLN A 47 5.08 -13.36 8.14
C GLN A 47 5.94 -14.60 8.45
N LYS A 48 5.36 -15.58 9.16
CA LYS A 48 6.04 -16.84 9.49
C LYS A 48 6.08 -17.81 8.30
N GLU A 49 5.02 -17.85 7.49
CA GLU A 49 4.95 -18.70 6.31
C GLU A 49 5.81 -18.16 5.16
N PHE A 50 5.91 -16.83 5.05
CA PHE A 50 6.59 -16.13 3.96
C PHE A 50 7.72 -15.22 4.48
N GLU A 51 8.70 -15.80 5.16
CA GLU A 51 9.83 -15.05 5.77
C GLU A 51 10.68 -14.25 4.76
N ASN A 52 10.59 -14.59 3.47
CA ASN A 52 11.26 -13.87 2.39
C ASN A 52 10.43 -12.72 1.82
N GLN A 53 9.32 -12.33 2.44
CA GLN A 53 8.45 -11.25 1.99
C GLN A 53 8.36 -10.16 3.05
N THR A 54 8.62 -8.92 2.65
CA THR A 54 8.49 -7.75 3.51
C THR A 54 7.10 -7.15 3.33
N ILE A 55 6.33 -7.05 4.41
CA ILE A 55 5.01 -6.42 4.37
C ILE A 55 5.17 -4.90 4.32
N ILE A 56 4.53 -4.28 3.34
CA ILE A 56 4.57 -2.83 3.11
C ILE A 56 3.34 -2.17 3.72
N ARG A 57 2.16 -2.73 3.43
CA ARG A 57 0.88 -2.21 3.88
C ARG A 57 -0.12 -3.34 4.02
N ALA A 58 -1.03 -3.23 4.97
CA ALA A 58 -2.17 -4.10 5.11
C ALA A 58 -3.38 -3.31 5.60
N ALA A 59 -4.56 -3.75 5.22
CA ALA A 59 -5.83 -3.22 5.69
C ALA A 59 -6.88 -4.32 5.71
N GLN A 60 -7.90 -4.19 6.57
CA GLN A 60 -8.83 -5.25 6.87
C GLN A 60 -10.27 -4.84 6.59
N GLU A 61 -10.99 -5.64 5.81
CA GLU A 61 -12.43 -5.49 5.53
C GLU A 61 -13.01 -6.83 5.04
N ASP A 62 -14.33 -6.99 5.10
CA ASP A 62 -15.10 -8.12 4.56
C ASP A 62 -15.22 -8.03 3.02
N VAL A 63 -14.16 -8.40 2.27
CA VAL A 63 -14.10 -8.13 0.82
C VAL A 63 -14.91 -9.12 -0.01
N ASN A 64 -15.20 -10.31 0.53
CA ASN A 64 -16.11 -11.28 -0.07
C ASN A 64 -17.54 -11.23 0.52
N ASN A 65 -17.81 -10.31 1.45
CA ASN A 65 -19.11 -10.04 2.08
C ASN A 65 -19.77 -11.28 2.71
N ASP A 66 -18.95 -12.12 3.36
CA ASP A 66 -19.40 -13.32 4.06
C ASP A 66 -19.68 -13.08 5.56
N GLY A 67 -19.54 -11.83 6.01
CA GLY A 67 -19.68 -11.40 7.40
C GLY A 67 -18.39 -11.54 8.22
N LYS A 68 -17.27 -11.95 7.60
CA LYS A 68 -15.96 -12.07 8.22
C LYS A 68 -14.96 -11.18 7.51
N LYS A 69 -14.07 -10.60 8.30
CA LYS A 69 -13.09 -9.66 7.78
C LYS A 69 -11.87 -10.38 7.24
N ASP A 70 -11.53 -10.06 6.01
CA ASP A 70 -10.33 -10.48 5.31
C ASP A 70 -9.19 -9.47 5.48
N LEU A 71 -7.96 -9.88 5.17
CA LEU A 71 -6.80 -8.99 5.19
C LEU A 71 -6.22 -8.81 3.79
N VAL A 72 -6.27 -7.60 3.25
CA VAL A 72 -5.55 -7.22 2.03
C VAL A 72 -4.13 -6.81 2.42
N VAL A 73 -3.13 -7.47 1.84
CA VAL A 73 -1.71 -7.27 2.14
C VAL A 73 -0.97 -6.87 0.88
N VAL A 74 -0.20 -5.79 0.94
CA VAL A 74 0.82 -5.43 -0.03
C VAL A 74 2.19 -5.77 0.53
N TYR A 75 2.99 -6.51 -0.23
CA TYR A 75 4.29 -7.01 0.16
C TYR A 75 5.31 -6.92 -0.97
N ASN A 76 6.59 -6.99 -0.60
CA ASN A 76 7.72 -7.09 -1.52
C ASN A 76 8.47 -8.40 -1.28
N PRO A 77 8.57 -9.30 -2.28
CA PRO A 77 9.47 -10.43 -2.22
C PRO A 77 10.93 -9.96 -2.19
N LYS A 78 11.74 -10.58 -1.33
CA LYS A 78 13.15 -10.25 -1.19
C LYS A 78 13.89 -10.39 -2.52
N GLY A 79 14.45 -9.28 -3.00
CA GLY A 79 15.21 -9.23 -4.25
C GLY A 79 14.34 -9.08 -5.50
N ASP A 80 13.02 -8.99 -5.35
CA ASP A 80 12.14 -8.51 -6.43
C ASP A 80 12.09 -6.98 -6.36
N GLU A 81 12.09 -6.38 -7.53
CA GLU A 81 11.82 -4.96 -7.61
C GLU A 81 10.34 -4.74 -7.28
N LYS A 82 9.42 -5.50 -7.86
CA LYS A 82 7.97 -5.25 -7.79
C LYS A 82 7.37 -5.53 -6.42
N ASN A 83 6.33 -4.77 -6.11
CA ASN A 83 5.43 -5.08 -5.00
C ASN A 83 4.22 -5.82 -5.54
N TYR A 84 3.62 -6.64 -4.67
CA TYR A 84 2.41 -7.40 -4.98
C TYR A 84 1.40 -7.22 -3.87
N SER A 85 0.13 -7.41 -4.23
CA SER A 85 -1.02 -7.46 -3.35
C SER A 85 -1.59 -8.88 -3.33
N ILE A 86 -2.14 -9.26 -2.19
CA ILE A 86 -2.79 -10.54 -1.96
C ILE A 86 -3.89 -10.36 -0.90
N VAL A 87 -4.96 -11.14 -1.00
CA VAL A 87 -6.01 -11.20 0.02
C VAL A 87 -5.85 -12.49 0.82
N LEU A 88 -5.82 -12.36 2.14
CA LEU A 88 -5.88 -13.44 3.10
C LEU A 88 -7.34 -13.55 3.53
N ILE A 89 -8.07 -14.42 2.85
CA ILE A 89 -9.51 -14.60 2.98
C ILE A 89 -9.78 -15.41 4.24
N TYR A 90 -10.68 -14.94 5.10
CA TYR A 90 -10.98 -15.60 6.36
C TYR A 90 -11.46 -17.04 6.13
N LYS A 91 -10.87 -17.97 6.88
CA LYS A 91 -11.32 -19.36 6.95
C LYS A 91 -11.69 -19.75 8.38
N ASP A 92 -10.81 -19.43 9.33
CA ASP A 92 -11.07 -19.51 10.76
C ASP A 92 -10.21 -18.48 11.52
N GLU A 93 -10.34 -18.42 12.84
CA GLU A 93 -9.64 -17.45 13.71
C GLU A 93 -8.11 -17.40 13.52
N ASN A 94 -7.49 -18.49 13.04
CA ASN A 94 -6.03 -18.60 12.84
C ASN A 94 -5.65 -19.09 11.43
N ASP A 95 -6.58 -19.12 10.49
CA ASP A 95 -6.36 -19.63 9.14
C ASP A 95 -7.03 -18.79 8.07
N TYR A 96 -6.41 -18.80 6.89
CA TYR A 96 -6.87 -18.06 5.73
C TYR A 96 -6.71 -18.89 4.46
N ILE A 97 -7.44 -18.49 3.43
CA ILE A 97 -7.22 -18.91 2.05
C ILE A 97 -6.53 -17.75 1.32
N LEU A 98 -5.51 -18.06 0.54
CA LEU A 98 -4.80 -17.04 -0.25
C LEU A 98 -5.50 -16.84 -1.59
N SER A 99 -5.72 -15.57 -1.94
CA SER A 99 -6.05 -15.19 -3.30
C SER A 99 -4.85 -15.35 -4.23
N LYS A 100 -5.08 -15.20 -5.54
CA LYS A 100 -4.00 -14.88 -6.48
C LYS A 100 -3.47 -13.48 -6.22
N THR A 101 -2.32 -13.17 -6.80
CA THR A 101 -1.61 -11.91 -6.56
C THR A 101 -1.86 -10.91 -7.69
N ALA A 102 -1.86 -9.63 -7.36
CA ALA A 102 -1.84 -8.53 -8.33
C ALA A 102 -0.66 -7.59 -8.05
N VAL A 103 -0.08 -6.96 -9.07
CA VAL A 103 1.01 -5.99 -8.88
C VAL A 103 0.52 -4.78 -8.07
N ALA A 104 1.41 -4.18 -7.29
CA ALA A 104 1.09 -3.04 -6.42
C ALA A 104 2.13 -1.92 -6.53
N PRO A 105 1.77 -0.67 -6.18
CA PRO A 105 2.68 0.47 -6.23
C PRO A 105 3.92 0.30 -5.33
N ARG A 106 5.03 0.93 -5.72
CA ARG A 106 6.34 0.82 -5.03
C ARG A 106 6.40 1.53 -3.69
N GLU A 107 5.90 2.76 -3.65
CA GLU A 107 6.05 3.66 -2.52
C GLU A 107 4.68 4.19 -2.12
N ASN A 108 4.56 4.67 -0.88
CA ASN A 108 3.36 5.39 -0.42
C ASN A 108 2.05 4.63 -0.58
N VAL A 109 2.13 3.32 -0.43
CA VAL A 109 1.01 2.41 -0.61
C VAL A 109 -0.10 2.73 0.39
N GLU A 110 -1.29 2.96 -0.13
CA GLU A 110 -2.53 3.12 0.61
C GLU A 110 -3.55 2.08 0.13
N ILE A 111 -4.35 1.57 1.07
CA ILE A 111 -5.43 0.64 0.81
C ILE A 111 -6.70 1.25 1.39
N LYS A 112 -7.76 1.36 0.59
CA LYS A 112 -9.09 1.80 1.00
C LYS A 112 -10.13 0.81 0.53
N PHE A 113 -11.26 0.76 1.22
CA PHE A 113 -12.40 -0.09 0.87
C PHE A 113 -13.59 0.79 0.54
N LYS A 114 -14.35 0.39 -0.48
CA LYS A 114 -15.57 1.09 -0.86
C LYS A 114 -16.50 0.12 -1.58
N ASN A 115 -17.75 0.08 -1.17
CA ASN A 115 -18.80 -0.52 -1.97
C ASN A 115 -19.21 0.50 -3.05
N ILE A 116 -18.78 0.30 -4.29
CA ILE A 116 -18.92 1.27 -5.38
C ILE A 116 -20.15 0.96 -6.23
N ASP A 117 -20.47 -0.32 -6.43
CA ASP A 117 -21.54 -0.74 -7.32
C ASP A 117 -22.65 -1.56 -6.65
N ASP A 118 -22.70 -1.56 -5.30
CA ASP A 118 -23.68 -2.25 -4.47
C ASP A 118 -23.83 -3.76 -4.80
N LYS A 119 -22.75 -4.38 -5.31
CA LYS A 119 -22.67 -5.82 -5.53
C LYS A 119 -22.24 -6.55 -4.26
N ASP A 120 -22.25 -7.88 -4.37
CA ASP A 120 -21.96 -8.78 -3.27
C ASP A 120 -20.56 -8.55 -2.70
N ASN A 121 -19.50 -8.48 -3.51
CA ASN A 121 -18.12 -8.31 -3.00
C ASN A 121 -17.73 -6.83 -2.89
N ILE A 122 -17.03 -6.46 -1.81
CA ILE A 122 -16.58 -5.08 -1.56
C ILE A 122 -15.29 -4.79 -2.34
N GLU A 123 -15.26 -3.67 -3.07
CA GLU A 123 -14.05 -3.24 -3.78
C GLU A 123 -12.99 -2.68 -2.82
N PHE A 124 -11.73 -2.91 -3.18
CA PHE A 124 -10.58 -2.29 -2.54
C PHE A 124 -9.75 -1.52 -3.53
N ILE A 125 -9.31 -0.34 -3.10
CA ILE A 125 -8.52 0.61 -3.87
C ILE A 125 -7.10 0.52 -3.35
N ILE A 126 -6.16 0.17 -4.22
CA ILE A 126 -4.73 0.23 -3.92
C ILE A 126 -4.15 1.39 -4.70
N SER A 127 -3.49 2.31 -3.99
CA SER A 127 -2.84 3.46 -4.60
C SER A 127 -1.46 3.69 -4.04
N GLY A 128 -0.62 4.41 -4.76
CA GLY A 128 0.72 4.75 -4.31
C GLY A 128 1.51 5.47 -5.40
N SER A 129 2.82 5.51 -5.23
CA SER A 129 3.69 6.27 -6.10
C SER A 129 4.99 5.54 -6.43
N LYS A 130 5.71 6.07 -7.43
CA LYS A 130 7.11 5.73 -7.71
C LYS A 130 7.77 6.91 -8.41
N ASN A 131 8.86 7.42 -7.86
CA ASN A 131 9.64 8.51 -8.47
C ASN A 131 8.81 9.74 -8.88
N GLY A 132 7.80 10.10 -8.08
CA GLY A 132 6.91 11.23 -8.35
C GLY A 132 5.69 10.95 -9.24
N ASN A 133 5.61 9.76 -9.86
CA ASN A 133 4.37 9.30 -10.49
C ASN A 133 3.43 8.75 -9.42
N TYR A 134 2.13 8.94 -9.61
CA TYR A 134 1.08 8.42 -8.73
C TYR A 134 0.12 7.57 -9.55
N GLY A 135 -0.31 6.45 -9.00
CA GLY A 135 -1.22 5.51 -9.65
C GLY A 135 -2.15 4.88 -8.64
N TYR A 136 -3.29 4.41 -9.15
CA TYR A 136 -4.27 3.69 -8.34
C TYR A 136 -5.02 2.66 -9.18
N ALA A 137 -5.53 1.64 -8.51
CA ALA A 137 -6.41 0.65 -9.09
C ALA A 137 -7.54 0.32 -8.13
N ILE A 138 -8.69 0.01 -8.70
CA ILE A 138 -9.88 -0.49 -8.03
C ILE A 138 -9.98 -1.97 -8.35
N TYR A 139 -9.88 -2.79 -7.31
CA TYR A 139 -9.92 -4.22 -7.42
C TYR A 139 -11.16 -4.81 -6.75
N ARG A 140 -11.56 -5.99 -7.22
CA ARG A 140 -12.53 -6.85 -6.55
C ARG A 140 -11.95 -8.26 -6.43
N LEU A 141 -12.19 -8.91 -5.29
CA LEU A 141 -11.93 -10.34 -5.14
C LEU A 141 -13.06 -11.11 -5.83
N GLU A 142 -12.73 -12.02 -6.73
CA GLU A 142 -13.70 -12.87 -7.43
C GLU A 142 -13.79 -14.27 -6.79
N GLU A 143 -14.86 -15.02 -7.08
CA GLU A 143 -15.09 -16.37 -6.53
C GLU A 143 -13.97 -17.37 -6.84
N ASP A 144 -13.25 -17.18 -7.96
CA ASP A 144 -12.11 -18.01 -8.38
C ASP A 144 -10.78 -17.59 -7.72
N LEU A 145 -10.87 -16.77 -6.67
CA LEU A 145 -9.77 -16.22 -5.90
C LEU A 145 -8.89 -15.24 -6.69
N GLU A 146 -9.34 -14.75 -7.85
CA GLU A 146 -8.65 -13.70 -8.61
C GLU A 146 -8.88 -12.33 -7.98
N ILE A 147 -7.83 -11.49 -8.03
CA ILE A 147 -7.94 -10.05 -7.80
C ILE A 147 -8.20 -9.40 -9.16
N ARG A 148 -9.46 -9.13 -9.48
CA ARG A 148 -9.85 -8.53 -10.76
C ARG A 148 -9.65 -7.02 -10.73
N ASP A 149 -8.88 -6.50 -11.68
CA ASP A 149 -8.81 -5.06 -11.98
C ASP A 149 -10.11 -4.60 -12.64
N LEU A 150 -10.88 -3.76 -11.93
CA LEU A 150 -12.09 -3.14 -12.46
C LEU A 150 -11.76 -1.83 -13.18
N PHE A 151 -10.73 -1.13 -12.71
CA PHE A 151 -10.27 0.14 -13.23
C PHE A 151 -8.90 0.46 -12.65
N SER A 152 -7.93 0.82 -13.49
CA SER A 152 -6.63 1.31 -13.07
C SER A 152 -6.18 2.51 -13.87
N GLU A 153 -5.44 3.40 -13.21
CA GLU A 153 -4.86 4.61 -13.79
C GLU A 153 -3.41 4.74 -13.31
N ASP A 154 -2.48 4.91 -14.26
CA ASP A 154 -1.04 5.13 -14.04
C ASP A 154 -0.30 4.07 -13.20
N MET A 155 -0.88 2.88 -13.05
CA MET A 155 -0.27 1.76 -12.29
C MET A 155 1.04 1.28 -12.92
N ASP A 156 1.16 1.26 -14.25
CA ASP A 156 2.38 0.86 -14.96
C ASP A 156 3.59 1.75 -14.63
N ASN A 157 3.34 3.02 -14.31
CA ASN A 157 4.39 3.98 -13.92
C ASN A 157 4.77 3.85 -12.43
N CYS A 158 3.97 3.10 -11.66
CA CYS A 158 4.06 3.04 -10.20
C CYS A 158 4.46 1.67 -9.64
N CYS A 159 4.32 0.58 -10.42
CA CYS A 159 4.59 -0.80 -9.99
C CYS A 159 6.03 -1.28 -10.27
#